data_AF-A0A9D4WL99-F1
#
_entry.id   AF-A0A9D4WL99-F1
#
_cell.length_a   1.000
_cell.length_b   1.000
_cell.length_c   1.000
_cell.angle_alpha   90.00
_cell.angle_beta   90.00
_cell.angle_gamma   90.00
#
_symmetry.space_group_name_H-M   'P 1'
#
loop_
_entity.id
_entity.type
_entity.pdbx_description
1 polymer ?
#
loop_
_entity_poly.entity_id
_entity_poly.type
_entity_poly.pdbx_seq_one_letter_code
_entity_poly.pdbx_strand_id
1 'polypeptide(L)'
;MEELEQETQAVVEEQPAQDQRRSSKIRHQPERYGYLITDQGDVLLMDQDEPVTYQEAITGPESEKWLEAMKSEMDSMYTNQVWTLVEPPVGVNPIGCKI
;
A
#
# COMPACT_ATOMS: atom_id res chain seq x y z
N MET A 1 50.56 -49.66 -19.38
CA MET A 1 51.60 -48.61 -19.60
C MET A 1 50.96 -47.71 -20.64
N GLU A 2 50.40 -46.55 -20.33
CA GLU A 2 50.81 -45.40 -19.51
C GLU A 2 49.60 -44.89 -18.68
N GLU A 3 49.77 -44.58 -17.39
CA GLU A 3 49.76 -43.22 -16.78
C GLU A 3 48.33 -42.71 -16.52
N LEU A 4 47.93 -42.06 -15.41
CA LEU A 4 48.55 -41.59 -14.17
C LEU A 4 47.35 -40.97 -13.39
N GLU A 5 46.75 -41.66 -12.42
CA GLU A 5 45.66 -41.05 -11.64
C GLU A 5 46.23 -40.37 -10.40
N GLN A 6 46.35 -39.04 -10.52
CA GLN A 6 46.82 -38.11 -9.50
C GLN A 6 45.81 -38.00 -8.35
N GLU A 7 46.27 -38.32 -7.15
CA GLU A 7 45.68 -37.88 -5.90
C GLU A 7 46.07 -36.42 -5.66
N THR A 8 45.11 -35.49 -5.55
CA THR A 8 45.18 -34.33 -4.63
C THR A 8 43.86 -33.55 -4.55
N GLN A 9 43.27 -33.63 -3.35
CA GLN A 9 42.87 -32.52 -2.47
C GLN A 9 41.75 -31.55 -2.91
N ALA A 10 40.61 -31.66 -2.21
CA ALA A 10 39.50 -30.72 -2.23
C ALA A 10 39.92 -29.35 -1.68
N VAL A 11 39.75 -28.31 -2.51
CA VAL A 11 39.86 -26.91 -2.09
C VAL A 11 38.45 -26.42 -1.78
N VAL A 12 38.19 -26.19 -0.49
CA VAL A 12 37.03 -25.42 -0.03
C VAL A 12 37.35 -23.95 -0.30
N GLU A 13 36.66 -23.37 -1.28
CA GLU A 13 36.77 -21.96 -1.63
C GLU A 13 36.06 -21.10 -0.56
N GLU A 14 36.85 -20.44 0.28
CA GLU A 14 36.38 -19.56 1.35
C GLU A 14 35.86 -18.25 0.73
N GLN A 15 34.54 -18.03 0.75
CA GLN A 15 33.96 -16.78 0.25
C GLN A 15 34.21 -15.64 1.24
N PRO A 16 34.65 -14.45 0.79
CA PRO A 16 34.90 -13.33 1.68
C PRO A 16 33.59 -12.81 2.28
N ALA A 17 33.57 -12.63 3.60
CA ALA A 17 32.47 -12.01 4.32
C ALA A 17 32.20 -10.61 3.74
N GLN A 18 31.08 -10.46 3.04
CA GLN A 18 30.65 -9.19 2.48
C GLN A 18 30.20 -8.29 3.64
N ASP A 19 30.92 -7.21 3.92
CA ASP A 19 30.46 -6.17 4.83
C ASP A 19 29.09 -5.65 4.36
N GLN A 20 28.16 -5.47 5.31
CA GLN A 20 26.84 -4.94 5.01
C GLN A 20 26.97 -3.56 4.36
N ARG A 21 26.80 -3.52 3.04
CA ARG A 21 26.90 -2.31 2.24
C ARG A 21 25.93 -1.26 2.79
N ARG A 22 26.46 -0.20 3.40
CA ARG A 22 25.64 0.92 3.90
C ARG A 22 25.21 1.79 2.73
N SER A 23 23.93 2.17 2.71
CA SER A 23 23.41 3.11 1.71
C SER A 23 24.05 4.49 1.91
N SER A 24 24.70 5.02 0.87
CA SER A 24 25.18 6.40 0.79
C SER A 24 24.12 7.38 0.30
N LYS A 25 22.91 6.88 -0.02
CA LYS A 25 21.82 7.71 -0.53
C LYS A 25 21.34 8.66 0.55
N ILE A 26 21.28 9.96 0.23
CA ILE A 26 20.69 10.98 1.10
C ILE A 26 19.24 10.56 1.40
N ARG A 27 18.91 10.44 2.68
CA ARG A 27 17.55 10.15 3.12
C ARG A 27 16.72 11.41 2.98
N HIS A 28 15.77 11.39 2.06
CA HIS A 28 14.72 12.42 2.02
C HIS A 28 13.58 11.99 2.95
N GLN A 29 13.00 12.96 3.65
CA GLN A 29 11.79 12.70 4.41
C GLN A 29 10.67 12.37 3.40
N PRO A 30 9.85 11.34 3.66
CA PRO A 30 8.73 11.04 2.79
C PRO A 30 7.74 12.20 2.82
N GLU A 31 7.28 12.64 1.65
CA GLU A 31 6.09 13.48 1.53
C GLU A 31 4.89 12.63 1.94
N ARG A 32 4.50 12.71 3.21
CA ARG A 32 3.29 12.06 3.71
C ARG A 32 2.13 13.03 3.57
N TYR A 33 1.12 12.64 2.79
CA TYR A 33 -0.17 13.35 2.77
C TYR A 33 -0.82 13.18 4.15
N GLY A 34 -1.14 14.28 4.82
CA GLY A 34 -1.95 14.29 6.05
C GLY A 34 -1.23 14.16 7.40
N TYR A 35 0.07 13.82 7.44
CA TYR A 35 0.82 13.69 8.70
C TYR A 35 2.12 14.49 8.67
N LEU A 36 2.17 15.59 9.40
CA LEU A 36 3.43 16.30 9.66
C LEU A 36 4.07 15.67 10.90
N ILE A 37 5.25 15.07 10.71
CA ILE A 37 6.06 14.55 11.81
C ILE A 37 6.98 15.68 12.26
N THR A 38 6.90 16.08 13.54
CA THR A 38 7.80 17.09 14.10
C THR A 38 9.22 16.52 14.24
N ASP A 39 10.20 17.41 14.44
CA ASP A 39 11.57 17.02 14.76
C ASP A 39 11.68 16.20 16.06
N GLN A 40 10.70 16.33 16.96
CA GLN A 40 10.57 15.55 18.20
C GLN A 40 9.88 14.19 17.98
N GLY A 41 9.40 13.90 16.76
CA GLY A 41 8.75 12.63 16.42
C GLY A 41 7.24 12.60 16.67
N ASP A 42 6.63 13.74 17.01
CA ASP A 42 5.19 13.83 17.21
C ASP A 42 4.45 13.89 15.88
N VAL A 43 3.26 13.28 15.83
CA VAL A 43 2.38 13.30 14.66
C VAL A 43 1.36 14.42 14.85
N LEU A 44 1.47 15.47 14.03
CA LEU A 44 0.44 16.48 13.90
C LEU A 44 -0.64 15.96 12.96
N LEU A 45 -1.80 15.60 13.54
CA LEU A 45 -3.02 15.36 12.77
C LEU A 45 -3.56 16.72 12.34
N MET A 46 -3.48 17.01 11.05
CA MET A 46 -4.30 18.07 10.49
C MET A 46 -5.70 17.50 10.35
N ASP A 47 -6.66 18.07 11.08
CA ASP A 47 -8.08 17.84 10.80
C ASP A 47 -8.33 18.47 9.43
N GLN A 48 -8.16 17.67 8.38
CA GLN A 48 -8.79 17.97 7.11
C GLN A 48 -10.27 17.75 7.41
N ASP A 49 -11.10 18.79 7.28
CA ASP A 49 -12.54 18.77 7.55
C ASP A 49 -13.27 17.79 6.58
N GLU A 50 -12.90 16.52 6.64
CA GLU A 50 -13.46 15.45 5.85
C GLU A 50 -14.84 15.14 6.42
N PRO A 51 -15.85 15.09 5.55
CA PRO A 51 -17.20 14.78 5.98
C PRO A 51 -17.23 13.32 6.49
N VAL A 52 -17.71 13.15 7.73
CA VAL A 52 -17.83 11.83 8.34
C VAL A 52 -19.09 11.14 7.86
N THR A 53 -20.09 11.92 7.46
CA THR A 53 -21.37 11.42 6.95
C THR A 53 -21.60 11.79 5.49
N TYR A 54 -22.40 10.98 4.81
CA TYR A 54 -22.84 11.30 3.45
C TYR A 54 -23.52 12.66 3.38
N GLN A 55 -24.36 13.00 4.37
CA GLN A 55 -25.07 14.28 4.39
C GLN A 55 -24.12 15.47 4.47
N GLU A 56 -23.09 15.41 5.32
CA GLU A 56 -22.06 16.45 5.39
C GLU A 56 -21.31 16.56 4.06
N ALA A 57 -21.00 15.43 3.41
CA ALA A 57 -20.30 15.44 2.13
C ALA A 57 -21.11 16.15 1.04
N ILE A 58 -22.42 15.90 0.95
CA ILE A 58 -23.26 16.50 -0.10
C ILE A 58 -23.78 17.90 0.23
N THR A 59 -23.74 18.32 1.49
CA THR A 59 -24.16 19.67 1.90
C THR A 59 -22.98 20.63 2.08
N GLY A 60 -21.76 20.10 2.12
CA GLY A 60 -20.53 20.86 2.26
C GLY A 60 -20.15 21.67 1.01
N PRO A 61 -19.17 22.59 1.16
CA PRO A 61 -18.66 23.40 0.05
C PRO A 61 -18.02 22.55 -1.06
N GLU A 62 -17.47 21.40 -0.70
CA GLU A 62 -16.81 20.46 -1.62
C GLU A 62 -17.76 19.38 -2.15
N SER A 63 -19.07 19.56 -2.01
CA SER A 63 -20.09 18.57 -2.37
C SER A 63 -20.02 18.11 -3.82
N GLU A 64 -19.73 19.01 -4.76
CA GLU A 64 -19.55 18.66 -6.16
C GLU A 64 -18.36 17.72 -6.38
N LYS A 65 -17.22 17.97 -5.71
CA LYS A 65 -16.03 17.11 -5.80
C LYS A 65 -16.28 15.74 -5.18
N TRP A 66 -16.99 15.69 -4.05
CA TRP A 66 -17.40 14.41 -3.46
C TRP A 66 -18.32 13.61 -4.39
N LEU A 67 -19.27 14.28 -5.05
CA LEU A 67 -20.15 13.65 -6.04
C LEU A 67 -19.40 13.14 -7.27
N GLU A 68 -18.44 13.91 -7.78
CA GLU A 68 -17.59 13.50 -8.89
C GLU A 68 -16.71 12.30 -8.50
N ALA A 69 -16.08 12.34 -7.33
CA ALA A 69 -15.26 11.24 -6.82
C ALA A 69 -16.07 9.93 -6.67
N MET A 70 -17.28 10.01 -6.09
CA MET A 70 -18.16 8.85 -5.97
C MET A 70 -18.54 8.25 -7.33
N LYS A 71 -18.81 9.09 -8.34
CA LYS A 71 -19.08 8.63 -9.71
C LYS A 71 -17.85 7.98 -10.33
N SER A 72 -16.70 8.63 -10.23
CA SER A 72 -15.44 8.13 -10.79
C SER A 72 -15.05 6.77 -10.20
N GLU A 73 -15.25 6.58 -8.89
CA GLU A 73 -15.00 5.30 -8.23
C GLU A 73 -15.96 4.21 -8.75
N MET A 74 -17.27 4.52 -8.87
CA MET A 74 -18.25 3.58 -9.43
C MET A 74 -17.93 3.19 -10.88
N ASP A 75 -17.55 4.17 -11.70
CA ASP A 75 -17.16 3.95 -13.10
C ASP A 75 -15.87 3.13 -13.19
N SER A 76 -14.92 3.34 -12.28
CA SER A 76 -13.69 2.55 -12.18
C SER A 76 -13.97 1.10 -11.84
N MET A 77 -14.87 0.84 -10.88
CA MET A 77 -15.29 -0.51 -10.51
C MET A 77 -15.93 -1.25 -11.70
N TYR A 78 -16.76 -0.54 -12.47
CA TYR A 78 -17.37 -1.08 -13.68
C TYR A 78 -16.34 -1.34 -14.80
N THR A 79 -15.46 -0.37 -15.06
CA THR A 79 -14.44 -0.44 -16.12
C THR A 79 -13.46 -1.58 -15.88
N ASN A 80 -13.00 -1.72 -14.63
CA ASN A 80 -12.05 -2.75 -14.25
C ASN A 80 -12.71 -4.13 -14.06
N GLN A 81 -14.05 -4.22 -14.12
CA GLN A 81 -14.83 -5.44 -13.91
C GLN A 81 -14.44 -6.19 -12.64
N VAL A 82 -14.03 -5.45 -11.61
CA VAL A 82 -13.48 -6.04 -10.38
C VAL A 82 -14.58 -6.64 -9.51
N TRP A 83 -15.82 -6.17 -9.65
CA TRP A 83 -16.97 -6.60 -8.84
C TRP A 83 -18.08 -7.18 -9.72
N THR A 84 -18.78 -8.19 -9.19
CA THR A 84 -19.98 -8.76 -9.80
C THR A 84 -21.12 -8.67 -8.80
N LEU A 85 -22.25 -8.10 -9.21
CA LEU A 85 -23.46 -8.10 -8.40
C LEU A 85 -24.09 -9.49 -8.46
N VAL A 86 -24.19 -10.15 -7.31
CA VAL A 86 -24.80 -11.48 -7.16
C VAL A 86 -25.95 -11.41 -6.16
N GLU A 87 -26.98 -12.21 -6.41
CA GLU A 87 -28.06 -12.38 -5.44
C GLU A 87 -27.52 -13.00 -4.15
N PRO A 88 -28.01 -12.55 -2.98
CA PRO A 88 -27.60 -13.12 -1.71
C PRO A 88 -28.02 -14.60 -1.64
N PRO A 89 -27.12 -15.52 -1.25
CA PRO A 89 -27.48 -16.93 -1.13
C PRO A 89 -28.52 -17.16 -0.04
N VAL A 90 -29.37 -18.16 -0.23
CA VAL A 90 -30.47 -18.48 0.68
C VAL A 90 -29.95 -18.74 2.09
N GLY A 91 -30.49 -18.01 3.08
CA GLY A 91 -30.13 -18.16 4.49
C GLY A 91 -28.88 -17.37 4.92
N VAL A 92 -28.26 -16.58 4.02
CA VAL A 92 -27.20 -15.64 4.38
C VAL A 92 -27.79 -14.26 4.58
N ASN A 93 -27.50 -13.66 5.73
CA ASN A 93 -27.78 -12.25 5.96
C ASN A 93 -26.68 -11.44 5.25
N PRO A 94 -27.01 -10.68 4.20
CA PRO A 94 -26.04 -9.77 3.62
C PRO A 94 -25.56 -8.79 4.70
N ILE A 95 -24.30 -8.41 4.63
CA ILE A 95 -23.75 -7.38 5.51
C ILE A 95 -24.53 -6.09 5.22
N GLY A 96 -25.31 -5.63 6.20
CA GLY A 96 -26.06 -4.40 6.05
C GLY A 96 -25.11 -3.21 6.03
N CYS A 97 -25.37 -2.24 5.15
CA CYS A 97 -24.78 -0.92 5.28
C CYS A 97 -25.49 -0.18 6.41
N LYS A 98 -24.76 0.08 7.49
CA LYS A 98 -25.23 1.02 8.52
C LYS A 98 -24.97 2.42 7.96
N ILE A 99 -26.05 3.15 7.68
CA ILE A 99 -26.02 4.57 7.31
C ILE A 99 -25.84 5.39 8.58
#